data_AF-A0A6P1EUT4-F1
#
_entry.id   AF-A0A6P1EUT4-F1
#
_cell.length_a   1.000
_cell.length_b   1.000
_cell.length_c   1.000
_cell.angle_alpha   90.00
_cell.angle_beta   90.00
_cell.angle_gamma   90.00
#
_symmetry.space_group_name_H-M   'P 1'
#
loop_
_entity.id
_entity.type
_entity.pdbx_description
1 polymer ?
#
loop_
_entity_poly.entity_id
_entity_poly.type
_entity_poly.pdbx_seq_one_letter_code
_entity_poly.pdbx_strand_id
1 'polypeptide(L)'
;MKRRHRAWAVLLAAPVLLAGGCAAPGQRQDPTLCPPLAESWNAFVADPVPEKRAEFESALDAFAHDSSTSTASHAARLAKSALLEAAARTPARSPSFWNALDILAEECAAAGAELSFDGRGEPLPAVGG
;
A
#
# COMPACT_ATOMS: atom_id res chain seq x y z
N MET A 1 -72.30 15.57 -19.03
CA MET A 1 -71.28 15.48 -17.95
C MET A 1 -70.31 14.33 -18.26
N LYS A 2 -69.01 14.53 -17.96
CA LYS A 2 -67.89 13.54 -17.90
C LYS A 2 -67.42 12.96 -19.27
N ARG A 3 -66.47 13.61 -19.97
CA ARG A 3 -64.97 13.62 -19.86
C ARG A 3 -64.28 12.33 -20.34
N ARG A 4 -63.50 12.51 -21.42
CA ARG A 4 -62.57 11.61 -22.11
C ARG A 4 -61.43 11.18 -21.19
N HIS A 5 -60.96 9.93 -21.28
CA HIS A 5 -59.59 9.59 -20.87
C HIS A 5 -58.98 8.53 -21.81
N ARG A 6 -58.11 8.99 -22.73
CA ARG A 6 -56.98 8.23 -23.25
C ARG A 6 -55.85 8.36 -22.21
N ALA A 7 -55.19 7.27 -21.84
CA ALA A 7 -53.93 7.26 -21.10
C ALA A 7 -53.08 6.14 -21.71
N TRP A 8 -52.18 6.41 -22.66
CA TRP A 8 -50.81 6.90 -22.47
C TRP A 8 -50.01 6.00 -21.52
N ALA A 9 -49.24 5.10 -22.13
CA ALA A 9 -48.12 4.43 -21.53
C ALA A 9 -47.06 5.47 -21.15
N VAL A 10 -46.68 5.51 -19.87
CA VAL A 10 -45.47 6.20 -19.41
C VAL A 10 -44.72 5.20 -18.52
N LEU A 11 -43.84 4.43 -19.15
CA LEU A 11 -42.62 3.95 -18.52
C LEU A 11 -41.85 5.19 -18.06
N LEU A 12 -41.43 5.27 -16.79
CA LEU A 12 -40.23 6.01 -16.40
C LEU A 12 -39.84 5.68 -14.95
N ALA A 13 -38.71 4.99 -14.85
CA ALA A 13 -37.63 5.17 -13.89
C ALA A 13 -37.99 5.23 -12.39
N ALA A 14 -37.78 4.10 -11.71
CA ALA A 14 -37.48 4.08 -10.29
C ALA A 14 -36.13 4.80 -10.05
N PRO A 15 -36.08 5.88 -9.24
CA PRO A 15 -34.81 6.37 -8.74
C PRO A 15 -34.42 5.44 -7.59
N VAL A 16 -33.62 4.42 -7.89
CA VAL A 16 -32.84 3.75 -6.85
C VAL A 16 -31.80 4.77 -6.39
N LEU A 17 -32.15 5.49 -5.33
CA LEU A 17 -31.24 6.30 -4.54
C LEU A 17 -30.22 5.34 -3.90
N LEU A 18 -29.23 4.92 -4.68
CA LEU A 18 -27.96 4.43 -4.18
C LEU A 18 -27.24 5.64 -3.58
N ALA A 19 -27.68 6.03 -2.39
CA ALA A 19 -26.85 6.75 -1.45
C ALA A 19 -25.75 5.77 -1.01
N GLY A 20 -24.80 5.51 -1.92
CA GLY A 20 -23.48 5.05 -1.52
C GLY A 20 -22.97 6.14 -0.57
N GLY A 21 -22.86 5.80 0.71
CA GLY A 21 -22.14 6.64 1.64
C GLY A 21 -20.74 6.82 1.06
N CYS A 22 -20.47 8.00 0.50
CA CYS A 22 -19.10 8.43 0.28
C CYS A 22 -18.46 8.37 1.66
N ALA A 23 -17.56 7.39 1.86
CA ALA A 23 -16.61 7.48 2.95
C ALA A 23 -16.00 8.89 2.85
N ALA A 24 -15.93 9.61 3.98
CA ALA A 24 -15.15 10.83 4.05
C ALA A 24 -13.78 10.56 3.40
N PRO A 25 -13.16 11.52 2.69
CA PRO A 25 -11.85 11.29 2.11
C PRO A 25 -10.96 10.74 3.22
N GLY A 26 -10.48 9.51 3.02
CA GLY A 26 -9.64 8.84 4.01
C GLY A 26 -8.49 9.76 4.39
N GLN A 27 -8.01 9.63 5.62
CA GLN A 27 -6.75 10.29 6.00
C GLN A 27 -5.72 9.94 4.94
N ARG A 28 -5.03 10.96 4.41
CA ARG A 28 -3.92 10.72 3.49
C ARG A 28 -2.71 10.31 4.31
N GLN A 29 -1.87 9.48 3.74
CA GLN A 29 -0.58 9.13 4.34
C GLN A 29 0.26 10.39 4.58
N ASP A 30 1.03 10.42 5.68
CA ASP A 30 2.02 11.47 5.91
C ASP A 30 3.21 11.25 4.96
N PRO A 31 3.49 12.18 4.02
CA PRO A 31 4.57 12.04 3.07
C PRO A 31 5.96 12.06 3.72
N THR A 32 6.10 12.56 4.95
CA THR A 32 7.40 12.62 5.64
C THR A 32 7.91 11.25 6.09
N LEU A 33 7.01 10.27 6.19
CA LEU A 33 7.35 8.88 6.54
C LEU A 33 7.88 8.09 5.35
N CYS A 34 7.69 8.58 4.12
CA CYS A 34 7.99 7.86 2.88
C CYS A 34 9.51 7.79 2.57
N PRO A 35 10.30 8.89 2.60
CA PRO A 35 11.73 8.83 2.25
C PRO A 35 12.56 7.84 3.07
N PRO A 36 12.44 7.77 4.42
CA PRO A 36 13.22 6.83 5.22
C PRO A 36 13.01 5.36 4.81
N LEU A 37 11.82 5.02 4.32
CA LEU A 37 11.49 3.66 3.90
C LEU A 37 12.23 3.26 2.61
N ALA A 38 12.22 4.11 1.58
CA ALA A 38 12.94 3.82 0.34
C ALA A 38 14.46 3.92 0.53
N GLU A 39 14.94 4.89 1.30
CA GLU A 39 16.37 5.07 1.58
C GLU A 39 16.97 3.83 2.27
N SER A 40 16.30 3.31 3.30
CA SER A 40 16.77 2.13 4.03
C SER A 40 16.71 0.84 3.18
N TRP A 41 15.68 0.67 2.34
CA TRP A 41 15.64 -0.44 1.39
C TRP A 41 16.79 -0.37 0.38
N ASN A 42 16.99 0.79 -0.26
CA ASN A 42 18.03 0.95 -1.29
C ASN A 42 19.43 0.80 -0.69
N ALA A 43 19.64 1.26 0.55
CA ALA A 43 20.87 1.03 1.29
C ALA A 43 21.13 -0.47 1.53
N PHE A 44 20.10 -1.22 1.95
CA PHE A 44 20.20 -2.67 2.15
C PHE A 44 20.49 -3.43 0.85
N VAL A 45 19.84 -3.08 -0.26
CA VAL A 45 20.09 -3.72 -1.56
C VAL A 45 21.50 -3.44 -2.07
N ALA A 46 22.02 -2.23 -1.88
CA ALA A 46 23.36 -1.87 -2.30
C ALA A 46 24.46 -2.62 -1.53
N ASP A 47 24.20 -2.99 -0.27
CA ASP A 47 25.16 -3.64 0.62
C ASP A 47 24.41 -4.45 1.69
N PRO A 48 24.12 -5.74 1.43
CA PRO A 48 23.18 -6.51 2.22
C PRO A 48 23.82 -7.08 3.49
N VAL A 49 24.15 -6.21 4.44
CA VAL A 49 24.67 -6.56 5.76
C VAL A 49 23.55 -6.58 6.82
N PRO A 50 23.71 -7.33 7.93
CA PRO A 50 22.69 -7.44 8.97
C PRO A 50 22.20 -6.10 9.52
N GLU A 51 23.11 -5.13 9.65
CA GLU A 51 22.82 -3.78 10.17
C GLU A 51 21.84 -3.03 9.27
N LYS A 52 22.09 -3.03 7.95
CA LYS A 52 21.21 -2.36 6.97
C LYS A 52 19.86 -3.05 6.82
N ARG A 53 19.82 -4.39 6.98
CA ARG A 53 18.53 -5.09 7.08
C ARG A 53 17.75 -4.61 8.30
N ALA A 54 18.40 -4.51 9.47
CA ALA A 54 17.76 -4.06 10.70
C ALA A 54 17.27 -2.61 10.60
N GLU A 55 17.99 -1.73 9.90
CA GLU A 55 17.56 -0.37 9.61
C GLU A 55 16.27 -0.35 8.76
N PHE A 56 16.20 -1.16 7.71
CA PHE A 56 14.98 -1.29 6.91
C PHE A 56 13.80 -1.89 7.70
N GLU A 57 14.05 -2.91 8.52
CA GLU A 57 13.04 -3.46 9.44
C GLU A 57 12.51 -2.39 10.41
N SER A 58 13.40 -1.55 10.93
CA SER A 58 13.03 -0.43 11.81
C SER A 58 12.25 0.65 11.07
N ALA A 59 12.59 0.94 9.81
CA ALA A 59 11.83 1.88 8.99
C ALA A 59 10.41 1.36 8.73
N LEU A 60 10.24 0.05 8.48
CA LEU A 60 8.92 -0.58 8.36
C LEU A 60 8.13 -0.52 9.67
N ASP A 61 8.76 -0.71 10.83
CA ASP A 61 8.08 -0.58 12.13
C ASP A 61 7.61 0.85 12.40
N ALA A 62 8.48 1.84 12.17
CA ALA A 62 8.14 3.26 12.31
C ALA A 62 6.99 3.63 11.37
N PHE A 63 7.09 3.23 10.09
CA PHE A 63 6.03 3.44 9.11
C PHE A 63 4.72 2.78 9.57
N ALA A 64 4.76 1.54 10.08
CA ALA A 64 3.58 0.84 10.57
C ALA A 64 2.94 1.50 11.80
N HIS A 65 3.73 2.14 12.65
CA HIS A 65 3.28 2.82 13.87
C HIS A 65 2.69 4.20 13.58
N ASP A 66 3.41 4.99 12.78
CA ASP A 66 3.13 6.41 12.55
C ASP A 66 2.23 6.66 11.32
N SER A 67 1.92 5.63 10.54
CA SER A 67 1.04 5.72 9.38
C SER A 67 -0.31 6.36 9.71
N SER A 68 -0.73 7.27 8.83
CA SER A 68 -2.04 7.93 8.94
C SER A 68 -3.19 7.06 8.41
N THR A 69 -2.88 5.95 7.72
CA THR A 69 -3.87 5.03 7.15
C THR A 69 -3.66 3.59 7.66
N SER A 70 -4.77 2.87 7.84
CA SER A 70 -4.71 1.45 8.23
C SER A 70 -4.16 0.58 7.11
N THR A 71 -4.38 0.97 5.85
CA THR A 71 -3.82 0.31 4.66
C THR A 71 -2.31 0.34 4.69
N ALA A 72 -1.72 1.53 4.85
CA ALA A 72 -0.27 1.70 4.84
C ALA A 72 0.35 1.05 6.10
N SER A 73 -0.29 1.18 7.27
CA SER A 73 0.12 0.48 8.48
C SER A 73 0.13 -1.05 8.32
N HIS A 74 -0.92 -1.62 7.70
CA HIS A 74 -1.00 -3.05 7.45
C HIS A 74 0.03 -3.53 6.42
N ALA A 75 0.20 -2.78 5.33
CA ALA A 75 1.19 -3.09 4.30
C ALA A 75 2.61 -3.11 4.85
N ALA A 76 2.98 -2.15 5.71
CA ALA A 76 4.30 -2.14 6.35
C ALA A 76 4.54 -3.37 7.25
N ARG A 77 3.55 -3.80 8.04
CA ARG A 77 3.64 -5.03 8.84
C ARG A 77 3.74 -6.29 7.99
N LEU A 78 3.00 -6.32 6.87
CA LEU A 78 3.05 -7.44 5.93
C LEU A 78 4.42 -7.53 5.25
N ALA A 79 4.96 -6.40 4.80
CA ALA A 79 6.31 -6.33 4.22
C ALA A 79 7.35 -6.86 5.20
N LYS A 80 7.33 -6.42 6.46
CA LYS A 80 8.28 -6.91 7.48
C LYS A 80 8.15 -8.42 7.72
N SER A 81 6.92 -8.91 7.90
CA SER A 81 6.68 -10.35 8.10
C SER A 81 7.19 -11.17 6.92
N ALA A 82 6.87 -10.74 5.69
CA ALA A 82 7.29 -11.41 4.46
C ALA A 82 8.81 -11.35 4.25
N LEU A 83 9.48 -10.25 4.66
CA LEU A 83 10.93 -10.13 4.65
C LEU A 83 11.58 -11.16 5.58
N LEU A 84 11.08 -11.29 6.81
CA LEU A 84 11.62 -12.25 7.80
C LEU A 84 11.44 -13.70 7.34
N GLU A 85 10.26 -14.04 6.80
CA GLU A 85 9.98 -15.37 6.24
C GLU A 85 10.83 -15.70 5.01
N ALA A 86 11.15 -14.69 4.21
CA ALA A 86 11.98 -14.84 3.02
C ALA A 86 13.48 -14.87 3.38
N ALA A 87 13.92 -14.11 4.38
CA ALA A 87 15.30 -14.13 4.89
C ALA A 87 15.70 -15.50 5.48
N ALA A 88 14.73 -16.28 5.95
CA ALA A 88 14.97 -17.68 6.33
C ALA A 88 15.35 -18.59 5.13
N ARG A 89 15.21 -18.09 3.89
CA ARG A 89 15.45 -18.79 2.63
C ARG A 89 16.43 -17.98 1.77
N THR A 90 17.72 -18.31 1.85
CA THR A 90 18.78 -17.61 1.10
C THR A 90 18.65 -17.80 -0.42
N PRO A 91 18.90 -16.76 -1.24
CA PRO A 91 17.94 -15.73 -1.67
C PRO A 91 16.53 -16.28 -2.01
N ALA A 92 15.47 -15.50 -1.73
CA ALA A 92 14.10 -15.91 -2.00
C ALA A 92 13.33 -14.87 -2.83
N ARG A 93 12.43 -15.37 -3.69
CA ARG A 93 11.37 -14.56 -4.30
C ARG A 93 10.19 -14.52 -3.34
N SER A 94 9.74 -13.32 -2.99
CA SER A 94 8.60 -13.11 -2.10
C SER A 94 7.58 -12.17 -2.76
N PRO A 95 6.58 -12.69 -3.46
CA PRO A 95 5.54 -11.86 -4.07
C PRO A 95 4.76 -11.05 -3.04
N SER A 96 4.54 -11.60 -1.83
CA SER A 96 3.86 -10.89 -0.74
C SER A 96 4.65 -9.69 -0.26
N PHE A 97 5.98 -9.79 -0.19
CA PHE A 97 6.85 -8.66 0.13
C PHE A 97 6.73 -7.55 -0.91
N TRP A 98 6.88 -7.88 -2.20
CA TRP A 98 6.83 -6.90 -3.27
C TRP A 98 5.45 -6.24 -3.42
N ASN A 99 4.38 -7.01 -3.29
CA ASN A 99 3.01 -6.47 -3.29
C ASN A 99 2.78 -5.51 -2.11
N ALA A 100 3.35 -5.80 -0.94
CA ALA A 100 3.24 -4.92 0.21
C ALA A 100 3.99 -3.59 -0.02
N LEU A 101 5.19 -3.63 -0.63
CA LEU A 101 5.92 -2.42 -1.00
C LEU A 101 5.20 -1.60 -2.08
N ASP A 102 4.53 -2.25 -3.03
CA ASP A 102 3.73 -1.57 -4.05
C ASP A 102 2.57 -0.78 -3.42
N ILE A 103 1.87 -1.37 -2.44
CA ILE A 103 0.82 -0.66 -1.71
C ILE A 103 1.38 0.55 -0.97
N LEU A 104 2.56 0.42 -0.33
CA LEU A 104 3.21 1.55 0.34
C LEU A 104 3.62 2.65 -0.66
N ALA A 105 4.12 2.28 -1.83
CA ALA A 105 4.45 3.23 -2.90
C ALA A 105 3.20 3.96 -3.41
N GLU A 106 2.07 3.27 -3.57
CA GLU A 106 0.80 3.88 -3.96
C GLU A 106 0.27 4.86 -2.91
N GLU A 107 0.30 4.48 -1.63
CA GLU A 107 -0.12 5.36 -0.51
C GLU A 107 0.76 6.62 -0.42
N CYS A 108 2.07 6.46 -0.57
CA CYS A 108 3.03 7.56 -0.56
C CYS A 108 2.89 8.45 -1.81
N ALA A 109 2.70 7.87 -3.00
CA ALA A 109 2.45 8.64 -4.23
C ALA A 109 1.14 9.44 -4.14
N ALA A 110 0.07 8.86 -3.57
CA ALA A 110 -1.18 9.57 -3.31
C ALA A 110 -1.03 10.74 -2.32
N ALA A 111 0.00 10.69 -1.45
CA ALA A 111 0.41 11.77 -0.56
C ALA A 111 1.40 12.77 -1.19
N GLY A 112 1.86 12.52 -2.42
CA GLY A 112 2.81 13.38 -3.14
C GLY A 112 4.29 13.07 -2.89
N ALA A 113 4.61 11.90 -2.32
CA ALA A 113 5.97 11.41 -2.12
C ALA A 113 6.18 10.09 -2.88
N GLU A 114 6.69 10.14 -4.10
CA GLU A 114 6.94 8.90 -4.86
C GLU A 114 8.07 8.07 -4.23
N LEU A 115 7.83 6.77 -4.08
CA LEU A 115 8.84 5.81 -3.65
C LEU A 115 9.42 5.06 -4.84
N SER A 116 10.74 4.86 -4.82
CA SER A 116 11.43 3.99 -5.77
C SER A 116 12.27 2.99 -5.01
N PHE A 117 11.92 1.71 -5.15
CA PHE A 117 12.62 0.58 -4.53
C PHE A 117 13.53 -0.10 -5.54
N ASP A 118 14.83 -0.09 -5.29
CA ASP A 118 15.82 -0.76 -6.15
C ASP A 118 15.63 -2.28 -6.14
N GLY A 119 15.92 -2.93 -7.27
CA GLY A 119 15.77 -4.38 -7.39
C GLY A 119 14.31 -4.86 -7.28
N ARG A 120 13.31 -3.99 -7.51
CA ARG A 120 11.89 -4.38 -7.49
C ARG A 120 11.63 -5.59 -8.40
N GLY A 121 11.08 -6.65 -7.83
CA GLY A 121 10.74 -7.88 -8.53
C GLY A 121 11.90 -8.88 -8.63
N GLU A 122 13.12 -8.48 -8.25
CA GLU A 122 14.26 -9.38 -8.15
C GLU A 122 14.18 -10.24 -6.87
N PRO A 123 14.93 -11.36 -6.79
CA PRO A 123 15.10 -12.08 -5.54
C PRO A 123 15.68 -11.17 -4.46
N LEU A 124 15.21 -11.34 -3.22
CA LEU A 124 15.72 -10.55 -2.09
C LEU A 124 17.20 -10.86 -1.86
N PRO A 125 18.04 -9.85 -1.59
CA PRO A 125 19.45 -10.06 -1.30
C PRO A 125 19.64 -11.05 -0.15
N ALA A 126 20.61 -11.95 -0.29
CA ALA A 126 21.09 -12.70 0.86
C ALA A 126 21.80 -11.72 1.81
N VAL A 127 21.50 -11.81 3.10
CA VAL A 127 22.31 -11.10 4.11
C VAL A 127 23.68 -11.77 4.15
N GLY A 128 24.74 -10.97 4.08
CA GLY A 128 26.13 -11.40 3.92
C GLY A 128 26.49 -12.64 4.75
N GLY A 129 27.18 -13.57 4.07
CA GLY A 129 27.89 -14.70 4.67
C GLY A 129 29.34 -14.38 5.00
#